data_AF-A0A7X5HTW7-F1
#
_entry.id   AF-A0A7X5HTW7-F1
#
_cell.length_a   1.000
_cell.length_b   1.000
_cell.length_c   1.000
_cell.angle_alpha   90.00
_cell.angle_beta   90.00
_cell.angle_gamma   90.00
#
_symmetry.space_group_name_H-M   'P 1'
#
loop_
_entity.id
_entity.type
_entity.pdbx_description
1 polymer ?
#
loop_
_entity_poly.entity_id
_entity_poly.type
_entity_poly.pdbx_seq_one_letter_code
_entity_poly.pdbx_strand_id
1 'polypeptide(L)' 'MKENMYLQFHGREIDLNDFSKEAKQQWKDEGKKVKDIKTLDLYCKPEEGKCYFVINDEFSGAIELA' A
#
# COMPACT_ATOMS: atom_id res chain seq x y z
N MET A 1 2.36 18.83 -0.93
CA MET A 1 2.27 18.41 -2.35
C MET A 1 1.23 17.28 -2.39
N LYS A 2 0.21 17.36 -3.25
CA LYS A 2 -0.81 16.30 -3.38
C LYS A 2 -0.48 15.51 -4.63
N GLU A 3 0.04 14.31 -4.45
CA GLU A 3 0.34 13.37 -5.53
C GLU A 3 -0.77 12.33 -5.58
N ASN A 4 -1.28 12.05 -6.78
CA ASN A 4 -2.30 11.02 -6.99
C ASN A 4 -1.66 9.95 -7.87
N MET A 5 -1.69 8.71 -7.41
CA MET A 5 -1.13 7.56 -8.12
C MET A 5 -2.23 6.55 -8.37
N TYR A 6 -2.36 6.15 -9.62
CA TYR A 6 -3.37 5.19 -10.05
C TYR A 6 -2.70 4.03 -10.77
N LEU A 7 -3.11 2.82 -10.45
CA LEU A 7 -2.75 1.60 -11.16
C LEU A 7 -3.90 1.23 -12.10
N GLN A 8 -3.64 1.26 -13.40
CA GLN A 8 -4.62 0.85 -14.40
C GLN A 8 -4.21 -0.46 -15.06
N PHE A 9 -5.07 -1.48 -14.98
CA PHE A 9 -4.82 -2.80 -15.58
C PHE A 9 -6.15 -3.47 -15.94
N HIS A 10 -6.20 -4.22 -17.05
CA HIS A 10 -7.42 -4.90 -17.52
C HIS A 10 -8.69 -4.03 -17.56
N GLY A 11 -8.55 -2.72 -17.83
CA GLY A 11 -9.67 -1.76 -17.84
C GLY A 11 -10.20 -1.37 -16.45
N ARG A 12 -9.50 -1.77 -15.38
CA ARG A 12 -9.72 -1.34 -14.00
C ARG A 12 -8.76 -0.21 -13.65
N GLU A 13 -9.19 0.67 -12.76
CA GLU A 13 -8.37 1.73 -12.15
C GLU A 13 -8.41 1.58 -10.63
N ILE A 14 -7.25 1.58 -10.01
CA ILE A 14 -7.10 1.49 -8.56
C ILE A 14 -6.29 2.68 -8.05
N ASP A 15 -6.83 3.38 -7.04
CA ASP A 15 -6.13 4.46 -6.35
C ASP A 15 -5.11 3.90 -5.37
N LEU A 16 -3.82 4.03 -5.68
CA LEU A 16 -2.74 3.58 -4.81
C LEU A 16 -2.61 4.43 -3.53
N ASN A 17 -3.22 5.61 -3.52
CA ASN A 17 -3.27 6.43 -2.32
C ASN A 17 -4.09 5.75 -1.21
N ASP A 18 -5.16 5.05 -1.58
CA ASP A 18 -5.94 4.25 -0.64
C ASP A 18 -5.12 3.07 -0.08
N PHE A 19 -4.30 2.44 -0.92
CA PHE A 19 -3.39 1.36 -0.50
C PHE A 19 -2.35 1.86 0.50
N SER A 20 -1.81 3.07 0.28
CA SER A 20 -0.92 3.70 1.26
C SER A 20 -1.61 3.98 2.59
N LYS A 21 -2.90 4.37 2.58
CA LYS A 21 -3.68 4.57 3.82
C LYS A 21 -3.91 3.25 4.53
N GLU A 22 -4.25 2.20 3.80
CA GLU A 22 -4.52 0.87 4.35
C GLU A 22 -3.25 0.26 4.98
N ALA A 23 -2.12 0.34 4.29
CA ALA A 23 -0.81 -0.07 4.85
C ALA A 23 -0.47 0.68 6.15
N LYS A 24 -0.69 2.01 6.17
CA LYS A 24 -0.51 2.85 7.37
C LYS A 24 -1.49 2.48 8.48
N GLN A 25 -2.69 2.05 8.14
CA GLN A 25 -3.69 1.62 9.10
C GLN A 25 -3.27 0.29 9.74
N GLN A 26 -2.85 -0.70 8.93
CA GLN A 26 -2.34 -1.97 9.44
C GLN A 26 -1.11 -1.79 10.35
N TRP A 27 -0.21 -0.86 10.03
CA TRP A 27 0.90 -0.49 10.91
C TRP A 27 0.43 0.07 12.27
N LYS A 28 -0.66 0.84 12.29
CA LYS A 28 -1.26 1.33 13.54
C LYS A 28 -1.96 0.23 14.33
N ASP A 29 -2.63 -0.69 13.64
CA ASP A 29 -3.27 -1.85 14.26
C ASP A 29 -2.25 -2.77 14.94
N GLU A 30 -1.02 -2.82 14.43
CA GLU A 30 0.16 -3.40 15.10
C GLU A 30 0.69 -2.60 16.30
N GLY A 31 -0.01 -1.52 16.69
CA GLY A 31 0.37 -0.66 17.81
C GLY A 31 1.51 0.32 17.51
N LYS A 32 1.98 0.42 16.26
CA LYS A 32 3.06 1.33 15.86
C LYS A 32 2.52 2.68 15.40
N LYS A 33 3.34 3.74 15.45
CA LYS A 33 2.89 5.09 15.05
C LYS A 33 3.26 5.36 13.61
N VAL A 34 2.38 6.03 12.86
CA VAL A 34 2.66 6.48 11.48
C VAL A 34 3.89 7.37 11.40
N LYS A 35 4.22 8.07 12.49
CA LYS A 35 5.41 8.92 12.61
C LYS A 35 6.72 8.14 12.49
N ASP A 36 6.70 6.86 12.84
CA ASP A 36 7.85 5.96 12.77
C ASP A 36 8.04 5.38 11.37
N ILE A 37 7.10 5.60 10.44
CA ILE A 37 7.24 5.18 9.04
C ILE A 37 8.25 6.09 8.35
N LYS A 38 9.40 5.51 8.02
CA LYS A 38 10.49 6.14 7.27
C LYS A 38 10.37 5.81 5.77
N THR A 39 10.07 4.55 5.46
CA THR A 39 9.88 4.05 4.09
C THR A 39 8.60 3.26 3.99
N LEU A 40 7.90 3.42 2.86
CA LEU A 40 6.74 2.63 2.47
C LEU A 40 6.94 2.28 0.99
N ASP A 41 7.27 1.03 0.73
CA ASP A 41 7.43 0.48 -0.60
C ASP A 41 6.14 -0.27 -0.98
N LEU A 42 5.61 0.00 -2.18
CA LEU A 42 4.41 -0.63 -2.71
C LEU A 42 4.77 -1.42 -3.97
N TYR A 43 4.48 -2.72 -3.98
CA TYR A 43 4.73 -3.65 -5.07
C TYR A 43 3.41 -4.22 -5.57
N CYS A 44 2.82 -3.57 -6.57
CA CYS A 44 1.56 -4.03 -7.13
C CYS A 44 1.78 -5.04 -8.26
N LYS A 45 1.25 -6.25 -8.07
CA LYS A 45 1.23 -7.34 -9.04
C LYS A 45 -0.21 -7.58 -9.50
N PRO A 46 -0.69 -6.83 -10.51
CA PRO A 46 -2.03 -7.00 -11.05
C PRO A 46 -2.28 -8.42 -11.60
N GLU A 47 -1.24 -9.12 -12.06
CA GLU A 47 -1.32 -10.52 -12.52
C GLU A 47 -1.73 -11.50 -11.41
N GLU A 48 -1.35 -11.22 -10.15
CA GLU A 48 -1.77 -12.00 -8.98
C GLU A 48 -3.01 -11.41 -8.29
N GLY A 49 -3.51 -10.26 -8.78
CA GLY A 49 -4.61 -9.53 -8.14
C GLY A 49 -4.24 -8.98 -6.75
N LYS A 50 -2.96 -8.69 -6.49
CA LYS A 50 -2.49 -8.24 -5.17
C LYS A 50 -1.47 -7.10 -5.27
N CYS A 51 -1.45 -6.26 -4.26
CA CYS A 51 -0.37 -5.31 -4.03
C CYS A 51 0.25 -5.51 -2.66
N TYR A 52 1.55 -5.77 -2.66
CA TYR A 52 2.32 -5.97 -1.45
C TYR A 52 2.85 -4.63 -0.98
N PHE A 53 2.97 -4.45 0.33
CA PHE A 53 3.62 -3.29 0.88
C PHE A 53 4.67 -3.69 1.91
N VAL A 54 5.71 -2.87 2.05
CA VAL A 54 6.76 -3.03 3.04
C VAL A 54 6.98 -1.68 3.72
N ILE A 55 6.88 -1.65 5.04
CA ILE A 55 7.11 -0.49 5.90
C ILE A 55 8.40 -0.72 6.67
N ASN A 56 9.33 0.25 6.55
CA ASN A 56 10.62 0.25 7.24
C ASN A 56 11.46 -1.02 7.03
N ASP A 57 11.24 -1.77 5.95
CA ASP A 57 11.85 -3.10 5.73
C ASP A 57 11.51 -4.14 6.82
N GLU A 58 10.58 -3.83 7.73
CA GLU A 58 10.26 -4.65 8.92
C GLU A 58 8.84 -5.23 8.88
N PHE A 59 7.87 -4.44 8.43
CA PHE A 59 6.46 -4.84 8.41
C PHE A 59 5.97 -4.93 6.99
N SER A 60 5.51 -6.11 6.60
CA SER A 60 4.99 -6.34 5.26
C SER A 60 3.58 -6.92 5.31
N GLY A 61 2.82 -6.65 4.25
CA GLY A 61 1.48 -7.17 4.07
C GLY A 61 1.09 -7.17 2.60
N ALA A 62 -0.13 -7.62 2.34
CA ALA A 62 -0.70 -7.65 1.00
C ALA A 62 -2.14 -7.12 1.05
N ILE A 63 -2.48 -6.35 0.02
CA ILE A 63 -3.79 -5.78 -0.22
C ILE A 63 -4.31 -6.40 -1.52
N GLU A 64 -5.53 -6.94 -1.50
CA GLU A 64 -6.15 -7.49 -2.72
C GLU A 64 -6.61 -6.36 -3.66
N LEU A 65 -6.31 -6.52 -4.95
CA LEU A 65 -6.75 -5.64 -6.02
C LEU A 65 -8.17 -6.08 -6.43
N ALA A 66 -9.15 -5.81 -5.58
CA ALA A 66 -10.56 -6.14 -5.81
C ALA A 66 -11.12 -5.46 -7.06
#